data_AF-A0A9W6TZR1-F1
#
_entry.id   AF-A0A9W6TZR1-F1
#
_cell.length_a   1.000
_cell.length_b   1.000
_cell.length_c   1.000
_cell.angle_alpha   90.00
_cell.angle_beta   90.00
_cell.angle_gamma   90.00
#
_symmetry.space_group_name_H-M   'P 1'
#
loop_
_entity.id
_entity.type
_entity.pdbx_description
1 polymer ?
#
loop_
_entity_poly.entity_id
_entity_poly.type
_entity_poly.pdbx_seq_one_letter_code
_entity_poly.pdbx_strand_id
1 'polypeptide(L)'
;MLQRLGRATSAQRSLRRGAMTQTQRRGFHFGSAAGKPAASEANGRVASAASFFLDAKAACKGKRCALGKDHSGIGANPATCGEDSFFLTPDVVGVADGVGGWNENGVDPGKISRSLMRNAAVFVRQQTASNESPTTQQVLAHGYNQALLDDEVEAGSTTACIVRLKQSPEGKPVLEYSNLGDSGFVVIRNGEIVFRSKFQVGSIRAWGGARRD
;
A
#
# COMPACT_ATOMS: atom_id res chain seq x y z
N MET A 1 -37.69 -5.36 -56.83
CA MET A 1 -39.13 -5.01 -56.66
C MET A 1 -39.18 -3.99 -55.53
N LEU A 2 -39.12 -2.70 -55.88
CA LEU A 2 -40.20 -1.71 -55.70
C LEU A 2 -40.65 -1.56 -54.23
N GLN A 3 -40.85 -0.38 -53.63
CA GLN A 3 -40.50 1.02 -53.87
C GLN A 3 -41.30 1.81 -52.80
N ARG A 4 -40.79 3.00 -52.41
CA ARG A 4 -41.54 4.22 -52.03
C ARG A 4 -42.19 4.30 -50.64
N LEU A 5 -42.38 5.48 -50.03
CA LEU A 5 -41.85 6.86 -50.07
C LEU A 5 -42.75 7.68 -49.10
N GLY A 6 -42.23 8.75 -48.49
CA GLY A 6 -43.03 9.80 -47.83
C GLY A 6 -42.25 10.48 -46.70
N ARG A 7 -41.30 11.40 -46.94
CA ARG A 7 -41.38 12.80 -47.44
C ARG A 7 -41.77 13.82 -46.35
N ALA A 8 -40.71 14.47 -45.84
CA ALA A 8 -40.48 15.85 -45.41
C ALA A 8 -41.64 16.83 -45.16
N THR A 9 -41.44 17.73 -44.18
CA THR A 9 -41.57 19.20 -44.37
C THR A 9 -40.76 19.97 -43.32
N SER A 10 -40.24 21.10 -43.81
CA SER A 10 -39.34 22.09 -43.22
C SER A 10 -40.09 23.25 -42.53
N ALA A 11 -39.44 23.95 -41.59
CA ALA A 11 -39.61 25.41 -41.48
C ALA A 11 -38.41 26.07 -40.77
N GLN A 12 -37.96 27.19 -41.34
CA GLN A 12 -36.81 28.03 -41.01
C GLN A 12 -37.17 29.21 -40.09
N ARG A 13 -36.10 29.98 -39.75
CA ARG A 13 -36.01 31.40 -39.30
C ARG A 13 -36.11 31.61 -37.78
N SER A 14 -35.35 32.51 -37.14
CA SER A 14 -34.72 33.76 -37.59
C SER A 14 -33.59 34.19 -36.63
N LEU A 15 -32.54 34.82 -37.18
CA LEU A 15 -31.55 35.64 -36.47
C LEU A 15 -32.18 36.94 -35.91
N ARG A 16 -31.60 37.49 -34.83
CA ARG A 16 -31.36 38.95 -34.63
C ARG A 16 -30.39 39.21 -33.45
N ARG A 17 -29.49 40.18 -33.68
CA ARG A 17 -28.40 40.69 -32.82
C ARG A 17 -28.85 41.88 -31.94
N GLY A 18 -28.06 42.16 -30.90
CA GLY A 18 -27.89 43.46 -30.22
C GLY A 18 -28.00 43.34 -28.69
N ALA A 19 -27.20 43.96 -27.82
CA ALA A 19 -26.06 44.88 -27.90
C ALA A 19 -25.33 44.91 -26.53
N MET A 20 -24.10 45.41 -26.53
CA MET A 20 -23.21 45.68 -25.38
C MET A 20 -23.83 46.62 -24.32
N THR A 21 -23.52 46.40 -23.04
CA THR A 21 -23.23 47.45 -22.04
C THR A 21 -22.28 46.92 -20.96
N GLN A 22 -21.49 47.83 -20.41
CA GLN A 22 -20.19 47.64 -19.76
C GLN A 22 -20.28 47.85 -18.24
N THR A 23 -19.32 47.26 -17.52
CA THR A 23 -18.76 47.71 -16.22
C THR A 23 -19.53 47.35 -14.94
N GLN A 24 -18.93 46.51 -14.07
CA GLN A 24 -18.12 47.01 -12.96
C GLN A 24 -17.32 45.91 -12.25
N ARG A 25 -16.03 46.23 -12.10
CA ARG A 25 -15.00 45.47 -11.40
C ARG A 25 -15.26 45.50 -9.88
N ARG A 26 -15.01 44.37 -9.21
CA ARG A 26 -14.48 44.38 -7.84
C ARG A 26 -13.22 43.51 -7.82
N GLY A 27 -12.09 44.17 -7.69
CA GLY A 27 -10.78 43.54 -7.59
C GLY A 27 -10.54 43.04 -6.17
N PHE A 28 -9.91 41.86 -6.07
CA PHE A 28 -9.14 41.50 -4.89
C PHE A 28 -7.67 41.72 -5.24
N HIS A 29 -7.04 42.61 -4.46
CA HIS A 29 -5.66 43.00 -4.59
C HIS A 29 -4.75 41.83 -4.20
N PHE A 30 -3.90 41.37 -5.12
CA PHE A 30 -2.68 40.63 -4.80
C PHE A 30 -1.53 41.64 -4.72
N GLY A 31 -1.04 41.87 -3.51
CA GLY A 31 0.21 42.59 -3.27
C GLY A 31 1.40 41.71 -3.65
N SER A 32 2.26 42.23 -4.51
CA SER A 32 3.47 41.60 -5.03
C SER A 32 4.66 41.95 -4.14
N ALA A 33 5.46 40.95 -3.75
CA ALA A 33 6.86 41.14 -3.40
C ALA A 33 7.68 39.96 -3.97
N ALA A 34 8.75 40.33 -4.66
CA ALA A 34 9.71 39.52 -5.43
C ALA A 34 10.29 38.30 -4.69
N GLY A 35 10.79 37.24 -5.32
CA GLY A 35 11.22 37.08 -6.70
C GLY A 35 11.42 35.62 -7.17
N LYS A 36 11.67 35.50 -8.47
CA LYS A 36 11.87 34.34 -9.38
C LYS A 36 13.04 33.40 -8.99
N PRO A 37 13.20 32.17 -9.58
CA PRO A 37 12.81 31.84 -10.96
C PRO A 37 12.02 30.54 -11.18
N ALA A 38 11.41 30.54 -12.37
CA ALA A 38 10.80 29.41 -13.03
C ALA A 38 11.82 28.28 -13.23
N ALA A 39 11.40 27.05 -12.92
CA ALA A 39 12.04 25.85 -13.42
C ALA A 39 11.15 25.27 -14.52
N SER A 40 11.77 25.27 -15.70
CA SER A 40 11.45 24.60 -16.95
C SER A 40 10.78 23.23 -16.83
N GLU A 41 10.00 22.92 -17.86
CA GLU A 41 9.72 21.58 -18.39
C GLU A 41 10.60 20.47 -17.78
N ALA A 42 10.02 19.70 -16.87
CA ALA A 42 10.63 18.47 -16.38
C ALA A 42 9.90 17.29 -17.02
N ASN A 43 10.50 16.84 -18.12
CA ASN A 43 10.38 15.51 -18.72
C ASN A 43 9.90 14.46 -17.71
N GLY A 44 8.82 13.75 -18.06
CA GLY A 44 8.23 12.68 -17.26
C GLY A 44 9.22 11.56 -16.97
N ARG A 45 10.02 11.72 -15.91
CA ARG A 45 10.69 10.61 -15.24
C ARG A 45 9.62 9.94 -14.39
N VAL A 46 9.24 8.73 -14.76
CA VAL A 46 8.54 7.82 -13.85
C VAL A 46 9.41 7.75 -12.59
N ALA A 47 8.96 8.42 -11.54
CA ALA A 47 9.56 8.35 -10.23
C ALA A 47 9.68 6.85 -9.90
N SER A 48 10.91 6.35 -9.77
CA SER A 48 11.14 5.03 -9.18
C SER A 48 10.32 4.95 -7.89
N ALA A 49 9.69 3.82 -7.60
CA ALA A 49 8.94 3.65 -6.36
C ALA A 49 9.78 3.99 -5.11
N ALA A 50 11.12 3.88 -5.22
CA ALA A 50 12.06 4.30 -4.19
C ALA A 50 12.09 5.82 -3.91
N SER A 51 11.63 6.66 -4.85
CA SER A 51 11.53 8.12 -4.68
C SER A 51 10.17 8.60 -4.15
N PHE A 52 9.21 7.67 -4.00
CA PHE A 52 8.03 7.91 -3.18
C PHE A 52 8.50 7.75 -1.73
N PHE A 53 8.84 8.85 -1.06
CA PHE A 53 9.25 8.82 0.33
C PHE A 53 8.13 8.19 1.18
N LEU A 54 8.26 6.91 1.48
CA LEU A 54 7.38 6.21 2.41
C LEU A 54 7.85 6.56 3.82
N ASP A 55 7.34 7.67 4.35
CA ASP A 55 7.55 8.04 5.76
C ASP A 55 6.65 7.18 6.65
N ALA A 56 7.03 5.91 6.82
CA ALA A 56 6.31 4.97 7.66
C ALA A 56 6.51 5.38 9.14
N LYS A 57 5.42 5.77 9.80
CA LYS A 57 5.42 6.15 11.22
C LYS A 57 4.54 5.21 12.02
N ALA A 58 5.12 4.58 13.04
CA ALA A 58 4.34 3.95 14.10
C ALA A 58 3.90 5.02 15.11
N ALA A 59 2.61 5.07 15.42
CA ALA A 59 2.06 6.04 16.37
C ALA A 59 2.31 5.56 17.81
N CYS A 60 3.26 6.20 18.51
CA CYS A 60 3.57 5.86 19.91
C CYS A 60 3.62 7.12 20.78
N LYS A 61 2.52 7.39 21.47
CA LYS A 61 2.43 8.54 22.38
C LYS A 61 3.17 8.22 23.69
N GLY A 62 4.27 8.91 23.95
CA GLY A 62 5.02 8.80 25.22
C GLY A 62 5.87 7.54 25.36
N LYS A 63 5.93 6.68 24.33
CA LYS A 63 6.78 5.49 24.28
C LYS A 63 7.71 5.61 23.08
N ARG A 64 9.01 5.38 23.27
CA ARG A 64 10.00 5.44 22.18
C ARG A 64 9.83 4.21 21.28
N CYS A 65 8.89 4.26 20.34
CA CYS A 65 8.92 3.34 19.21
C CYS A 65 10.07 3.75 18.29
N ALA A 66 11.19 3.05 18.43
CA ALA A 66 12.33 3.28 17.57
C ALA A 66 12.09 2.53 16.26
N LEU A 67 11.78 3.26 15.19
CA LEU A 67 12.22 2.82 13.87
C LEU A 67 13.73 2.62 13.97
N GLY A 68 14.26 1.53 13.40
CA GLY A 68 15.70 1.34 13.28
C GLY A 68 16.39 2.61 12.76
N LYS A 69 17.71 2.78 13.00
CA LYS A 69 18.47 3.96 12.53
C LYS A 69 18.34 4.20 11.01
N ASP A 70 17.91 3.20 10.25
CA ASP A 70 17.70 3.19 8.82
C ASP A 70 16.22 3.37 8.40
N HIS A 71 15.31 3.70 9.32
CA HIS A 71 13.86 3.79 9.09
C HIS A 71 13.21 2.52 8.52
N SER A 72 13.89 1.38 8.60
CA SER A 72 13.42 0.12 7.99
C SER A 72 12.33 -0.59 8.77
N GLY A 73 11.90 -0.04 9.90
CA GLY A 73 11.06 -0.76 10.88
C GLY A 73 11.81 -1.82 11.70
N ILE A 74 13.06 -2.13 11.35
CA ILE A 74 13.87 -3.15 12.03
C ILE A 74 14.66 -2.48 13.18
N GLY A 75 14.25 -2.69 14.43
CA GLY A 75 14.95 -2.14 15.58
C GLY A 75 14.46 -2.71 16.91
N ALA A 76 15.26 -2.51 17.97
CA ALA A 76 14.87 -2.84 19.34
C ALA A 76 13.72 -1.93 19.78
N ASN A 77 12.49 -2.41 19.59
CA ASN A 77 11.31 -1.73 20.08
C ASN A 77 11.17 -2.11 21.58
N PRO A 78 11.13 -1.15 22.52
CA PRO A 78 10.95 -1.49 23.92
C PRO A 78 9.66 -2.31 24.10
N ALA A 79 9.59 -3.11 25.17
CA ALA A 79 8.51 -4.05 25.51
C ALA A 79 7.10 -3.42 25.68
N THR A 80 6.89 -2.20 25.19
CA THR A 80 5.73 -1.35 25.43
C THR A 80 5.12 -0.78 24.15
N CYS A 81 5.62 -1.16 22.98
CA CYS A 81 5.38 -0.49 21.71
C CYS A 81 4.32 -1.15 20.80
N GLY A 82 3.31 -1.80 21.40
CA GLY A 82 2.21 -2.43 20.68
C GLY A 82 2.53 -3.83 20.13
N GLU A 83 1.55 -4.40 19.44
CA GLU A 83 1.61 -5.73 18.84
C GLU A 83 1.81 -5.73 17.32
N ASP A 84 1.67 -4.57 16.68
CA ASP A 84 2.01 -4.33 15.28
C ASP A 84 3.52 -4.27 15.05
N SER A 85 3.93 -4.74 13.88
CA SER A 85 5.30 -4.66 13.38
C SER A 85 5.30 -4.50 11.86
N PHE A 86 6.36 -3.91 11.33
CA PHE A 86 6.52 -3.76 9.89
C PHE A 86 8.00 -3.81 9.49
N PHE A 87 8.25 -4.03 8.20
CA PHE A 87 9.55 -3.76 7.61
C PHE A 87 9.44 -3.07 6.25
N LEU A 88 10.52 -2.38 5.87
CA LEU A 88 10.65 -1.70 4.58
C LEU A 88 12.01 -1.98 3.95
N THR A 89 12.01 -2.35 2.66
CA THR A 89 13.15 -2.32 1.74
C THR A 89 12.78 -1.44 0.53
N PRO A 90 13.71 -1.15 -0.40
CA PRO A 90 13.40 -0.35 -1.58
C PRO A 90 12.25 -0.89 -2.44
N ASP A 91 12.02 -2.21 -2.42
CA ASP A 91 11.04 -2.89 -3.27
C ASP A 91 10.02 -3.75 -2.50
N VAL A 92 10.16 -3.94 -1.18
CA VAL A 92 9.28 -4.79 -0.36
C VAL A 92 8.80 -4.04 0.89
N VAL A 93 7.51 -4.17 1.18
CA VAL A 93 6.88 -3.73 2.44
C VAL A 93 6.23 -4.94 3.10
N GLY A 94 6.46 -5.12 4.39
CA GLY A 94 5.72 -6.09 5.19
C GLY A 94 5.07 -5.42 6.38
N VAL A 95 3.85 -5.83 6.71
CA VAL A 95 3.16 -5.50 7.96
C VAL A 95 2.66 -6.77 8.63
N ALA A 96 2.63 -6.78 9.95
CA ALA A 96 2.13 -7.87 10.77
C ALA A 96 1.47 -7.28 12.02
N ASP A 97 0.32 -7.84 12.38
CA ASP A 97 -0.44 -7.45 13.57
C ASP A 97 -0.55 -8.67 14.50
N GLY A 98 0.15 -8.61 15.63
CA GLY A 98 0.14 -9.67 16.64
C GLY A 98 -1.23 -9.76 17.32
N VAL A 99 -1.77 -10.95 17.50
CA VAL A 99 -3.14 -11.11 18.01
C VAL A 99 -3.20 -10.87 19.53
N GLY A 100 -3.81 -9.78 19.96
CA GLY A 100 -3.90 -9.38 21.37
C GLY A 100 -4.45 -10.38 22.38
N GLY A 101 -5.22 -11.39 21.95
CA GLY A 101 -5.74 -12.45 22.83
C GLY A 101 -4.65 -13.26 23.55
N TRP A 102 -3.41 -13.26 23.06
CA TRP A 102 -2.29 -13.93 23.72
C TRP A 102 -1.89 -13.28 25.06
N ASN A 103 -2.20 -12.00 25.26
CA ASN A 103 -1.94 -11.31 26.53
C ASN A 103 -2.66 -11.99 27.72
N GLU A 104 -3.83 -12.59 27.50
CA GLU A 104 -4.59 -13.32 28.52
C GLU A 104 -3.87 -14.57 29.03
N ASN A 105 -2.93 -15.08 28.23
CA ASN A 105 -2.08 -16.23 28.56
C ASN A 105 -0.67 -15.82 29.02
N GLY A 106 -0.44 -14.53 29.29
CA GLY A 106 0.87 -14.00 29.70
C GLY A 106 1.90 -13.93 28.56
N VAL A 107 1.47 -14.13 27.31
CA VAL A 107 2.34 -14.12 26.12
C VAL A 107 2.25 -12.74 25.46
N ASP A 108 3.38 -12.08 25.21
CA ASP A 108 3.42 -10.81 24.47
C ASP A 108 3.19 -11.06 22.96
N PRO A 109 2.03 -10.66 22.40
CA PRO A 109 1.68 -10.91 20.99
C PRO A 109 2.57 -10.15 20.00
N GLY A 110 3.24 -9.09 20.44
CA GLY A 110 4.16 -8.36 19.60
C GLY A 110 5.47 -9.12 19.35
N LYS A 111 5.81 -10.15 20.15
CA LYS A 111 7.04 -10.92 19.95
C LYS A 111 7.03 -11.65 18.61
N ILE A 112 5.93 -12.33 18.28
CA ILE A 112 5.79 -13.08 17.02
C ILE A 112 5.78 -12.14 15.80
N SER A 113 5.04 -11.02 15.84
CA SER A 113 4.96 -10.07 14.73
C SER A 113 6.31 -9.36 14.48
N ARG A 114 7.02 -8.98 15.55
CA ARG A 114 8.37 -8.40 15.48
C ARG A 114 9.39 -9.39 14.93
N SER A 115 9.40 -10.63 15.42
CA SER A 115 10.32 -11.66 14.94
C SER A 115 10.08 -11.98 13.46
N LEU A 116 8.81 -12.15 13.07
CA LEU A 116 8.41 -12.39 11.68
C LEU A 116 8.93 -11.28 10.74
N MET A 117 8.63 -10.01 11.03
CA MET A 117 9.01 -8.89 10.17
C MET A 117 10.53 -8.66 10.13
N ARG A 118 11.22 -8.81 11.28
CA ARG A 118 12.69 -8.72 11.35
C ARG A 118 13.35 -9.75 10.45
N ASN A 119 12.95 -11.02 10.58
CA ASN A 119 13.54 -12.11 9.82
C ASN A 119 13.19 -12.05 8.33
N ALA A 120 11.95 -11.67 7.99
CA ALA A 120 11.55 -11.40 6.61
C ALA A 120 12.43 -10.33 5.96
N ALA A 121 12.72 -9.25 6.67
CA ALA A 121 13.55 -8.17 6.16
C ALA A 121 15.03 -8.56 5.99
N VAL A 122 15.58 -9.32 6.95
CA VAL A 122 16.93 -9.89 6.83
C VAL A 122 17.02 -10.79 5.60
N PHE A 123 16.03 -11.66 5.38
CA PHE A 123 15.98 -12.54 4.21
C PHE A 123 15.92 -11.76 2.90
N VAL A 124 15.05 -10.75 2.79
CA VAL A 124 14.98 -9.90 1.59
C VAL A 124 16.34 -9.24 1.31
N ARG A 125 16.98 -8.66 2.34
CA ARG A 125 18.30 -8.01 2.20
C ARG A 125 19.38 -8.98 1.73
N GLN A 126 19.41 -10.20 2.27
CA GLN A 126 20.36 -11.24 1.88
C GLN A 126 20.14 -11.66 0.43
N GLN A 127 18.89 -11.88 0.04
CA GLN A 127 18.55 -12.27 -1.32
C GLN A 127 18.90 -11.16 -2.33
N THR A 128 18.60 -9.90 -2.01
CA THR A 128 19.02 -8.76 -2.82
C THR A 128 20.54 -8.68 -2.96
N ALA A 129 21.30 -8.92 -1.89
CA ALA A 129 22.76 -8.93 -1.94
C ALA A 129 23.32 -10.06 -2.83
N SER A 130 22.59 -11.17 -2.94
CA SER A 130 22.91 -12.30 -3.85
C SER A 130 22.37 -12.10 -5.28
N ASN A 131 21.80 -10.94 -5.62
CA ASN A 131 21.08 -10.69 -6.89
C ASN A 131 19.90 -11.66 -7.12
N GLU A 132 19.33 -12.19 -6.05
CA GLU A 132 18.15 -13.03 -6.07
C GLU A 132 16.89 -12.20 -5.79
N SER A 133 15.74 -12.72 -6.22
CA SER A 133 14.46 -12.04 -6.18
C SER A 133 13.41 -12.98 -5.60
N PRO A 134 13.29 -13.06 -4.26
CA PRO A 134 12.41 -14.03 -3.60
C PRO A 134 10.95 -13.63 -3.80
N THR A 135 10.07 -14.62 -3.94
CA THR A 135 8.62 -14.39 -3.97
C THR A 135 8.14 -13.91 -2.60
N THR A 136 7.05 -13.13 -2.54
CA THR A 136 6.46 -12.71 -1.26
C THR A 136 6.07 -13.90 -0.37
N GLN A 137 5.71 -15.04 -0.97
CA GLN A 137 5.42 -16.27 -0.23
C GLN A 137 6.69 -16.85 0.42
N GLN A 138 7.83 -16.85 -0.28
CA GLN A 138 9.11 -17.27 0.30
C GLN A 138 9.54 -16.34 1.43
N VAL A 139 9.34 -15.03 1.28
CA VAL A 139 9.64 -14.05 2.33
C VAL A 139 8.79 -14.33 3.57
N LEU A 140 7.48 -14.55 3.40
CA LEU A 140 6.57 -14.89 4.51
C LEU A 140 6.97 -16.20 5.19
N ALA A 141 7.19 -17.26 4.41
CA ALA A 141 7.53 -18.58 4.92
C ALA A 141 8.88 -18.57 5.66
N HIS A 142 9.90 -17.90 5.10
CA HIS A 142 11.19 -17.77 5.76
C HIS A 142 11.08 -17.00 7.07
N GLY A 143 10.43 -15.83 7.06
CA GLY A 143 10.25 -15.03 8.27
C GLY A 143 9.53 -15.81 9.38
N TYR A 144 8.48 -16.57 9.03
CA TYR A 144 7.73 -17.38 9.98
C TYR A 144 8.56 -18.54 10.53
N ASN A 145 9.27 -19.27 9.66
CA ASN A 145 10.13 -20.37 10.10
C ASN A 145 11.25 -19.90 11.03
N GLN A 146 11.81 -18.71 10.80
CA GLN A 146 12.80 -18.14 11.70
C GLN A 146 12.17 -17.66 13.02
N ALA A 147 10.93 -17.17 13.00
CA ALA A 147 10.22 -16.78 14.21
C ALA A 147 9.88 -17.98 15.11
N LEU A 148 9.67 -19.17 14.53
CA LEU A 148 9.50 -20.42 15.30
C LEU A 148 10.79 -20.89 15.99
N LEU A 149 11.96 -20.41 15.55
CA LEU A 149 13.27 -20.74 16.11
C LEU A 149 13.80 -19.64 17.04
N ASP A 150 13.03 -18.56 17.22
CA ASP A 150 13.43 -17.43 18.03
C ASP A 150 13.06 -17.69 19.50
N ASP A 151 14.08 -17.86 20.35
CA ASP A 151 13.89 -18.12 21.80
C ASP A 151 13.10 -17.01 22.51
N GLU A 152 13.02 -15.81 21.94
CA GLU A 152 12.19 -14.72 22.47
C GLU A 152 10.69 -14.95 22.21
N VAL A 153 10.31 -15.79 21.25
CA VAL A 153 8.92 -16.07 20.85
C VAL A 153 8.43 -17.35 21.52
N GLU A 154 7.83 -17.21 22.71
CA GLU A 154 7.27 -18.33 23.47
C GLU A 154 6.05 -18.97 22.78
N ALA A 155 5.13 -18.11 22.34
CA ALA A 155 3.94 -18.46 21.60
C ALA A 155 3.40 -17.19 20.90
N GLY A 156 2.32 -17.33 20.14
CA GLY A 156 1.67 -16.20 19.52
C GLY A 156 1.02 -16.54 18.19
N SER A 157 0.24 -15.60 17.69
CA SER A 157 -0.26 -15.59 16.32
C SER A 157 -0.25 -14.15 15.82
N THR A 158 -0.13 -13.98 14.51
CA THR A 158 -0.08 -12.66 13.89
C THR A 158 -0.72 -12.73 12.50
N THR A 159 -1.29 -11.62 12.05
CA THR A 159 -1.54 -11.41 10.62
C THR A 159 -0.21 -11.16 9.90
N ALA A 160 -0.22 -11.24 8.57
CA ALA A 160 0.92 -10.82 7.75
C ALA A 160 0.48 -10.39 6.35
N CYS A 161 0.88 -9.20 5.94
CA CYS A 161 0.72 -8.71 4.56
C CYS A 161 2.09 -8.27 4.03
N ILE A 162 2.59 -8.96 3.01
CA ILE A 162 3.84 -8.65 2.32
C ILE A 162 3.50 -8.23 0.90
N VAL A 163 4.00 -7.06 0.50
CA VAL A 163 3.81 -6.48 -0.83
C VAL A 163 5.17 -6.17 -1.43
N ARG A 164 5.36 -6.54 -2.70
CA ARG A 164 6.59 -6.33 -3.44
C ARG A 164 6.30 -5.69 -4.79
N LEU A 165 7.08 -4.68 -5.16
CA LEU A 165 7.07 -4.11 -6.50
C LEU A 165 8.30 -4.60 -7.27
N LYS A 166 8.08 -5.35 -8.35
CA LYS A 166 9.15 -5.87 -9.22
C LYS A 166 8.92 -5.50 -10.67
N GLN A 167 9.93 -5.69 -11.51
CA GLN A 167 9.77 -5.61 -12.96
C GLN A 167 9.46 -7.00 -13.53
N SER A 168 8.54 -7.07 -14.50
CA SER A 168 8.35 -8.27 -15.31
C SER A 168 9.54 -8.46 -16.26
N PRO A 169 9.67 -9.64 -16.90
CA PRO A 169 10.67 -9.86 -17.95
C PRO A 169 10.61 -8.82 -19.08
N GLU A 170 9.43 -8.26 -19.34
CA GLU A 170 9.18 -7.22 -20.34
C GLU A 170 9.39 -5.78 -19.79
N GLY A 171 9.93 -5.64 -18.58
CA GLY A 171 10.23 -4.36 -17.95
C GLY A 171 9.02 -3.61 -17.35
N LYS A 172 7.84 -4.25 -17.27
CA LYS A 172 6.63 -3.62 -16.71
C LYS A 172 6.60 -3.72 -15.18
N PRO A 173 6.11 -2.72 -14.45
CA PRO A 173 5.95 -2.82 -13.00
C PRO A 173 4.85 -3.83 -12.66
N VAL A 174 5.17 -4.78 -11.78
CA VAL A 174 4.28 -5.83 -11.27
C VAL A 174 4.28 -5.77 -9.76
N LEU A 175 3.08 -5.72 -9.17
CA LEU A 175 2.88 -5.80 -7.74
C LEU A 175 2.57 -7.26 -7.38
N GLU A 176 3.45 -7.88 -6.62
CA GLU A 176 3.29 -9.22 -6.03
C GLU A 176 2.94 -9.07 -4.55
N TYR A 177 2.07 -9.92 -4.01
CA TYR A 177 1.73 -9.87 -2.60
C TYR A 177 1.37 -11.24 -2.01
N SER A 178 1.53 -11.37 -0.70
CA SER A 178 1.02 -12.47 0.11
C SER A 178 0.33 -11.89 1.34
N ASN A 179 -0.94 -12.24 1.56
CA ASN A 179 -1.75 -11.75 2.67
C ASN A 179 -2.33 -12.92 3.46
N LEU A 180 -2.15 -12.90 4.78
CA LEU A 180 -2.67 -13.85 5.75
C LEU A 180 -3.35 -13.08 6.89
N GLY A 181 -4.63 -13.33 7.12
CA GLY A 181 -5.45 -12.59 8.08
C GLY A 181 -6.15 -11.37 7.46
N ASP A 182 -6.45 -10.37 8.28
CA ASP A 182 -7.23 -9.18 7.94
C ASP A 182 -6.40 -7.90 7.79
N SER A 183 -5.07 -8.01 7.82
CA SER A 183 -4.17 -7.03 7.22
C SER A 183 -4.46 -6.85 5.72
N GLY A 184 -3.92 -5.79 5.11
CA GLY A 184 -4.07 -5.58 3.68
C GLY A 184 -3.48 -4.29 3.12
N PHE A 185 -3.75 -4.05 1.85
CA PHE A 185 -3.32 -2.86 1.11
C PHE A 185 -4.36 -2.43 0.07
N VAL A 186 -4.23 -1.18 -0.38
CA VAL A 186 -4.97 -0.63 -1.52
C VAL A 186 -3.99 -0.04 -2.53
N VAL A 187 -4.35 -0.13 -3.82
CA VAL A 187 -3.63 0.57 -4.87
C VAL A 187 -4.47 1.75 -5.31
N ILE A 188 -3.90 2.95 -5.20
CA ILE A 188 -4.54 4.20 -5.62
C ILE A 188 -3.82 4.72 -6.85
N ARG A 189 -4.56 5.04 -7.91
CA ARG A 189 -4.03 5.64 -9.14
C ARG A 189 -4.98 6.73 -9.60
N ASN A 190 -4.45 7.92 -9.88
CA ASN A 190 -5.23 9.09 -10.31
C ASN A 190 -6.38 9.45 -9.35
N GLY A 191 -6.15 9.29 -8.04
CA GLY A 191 -7.16 9.58 -7.01
C GLY A 191 -8.20 8.48 -6.79
N GLU A 192 -8.13 7.37 -7.53
CA GLU A 192 -9.10 6.28 -7.45
C GLU A 192 -8.48 5.00 -6.90
N ILE A 193 -9.24 4.23 -6.13
CA ILE A 193 -8.85 2.89 -5.69
C ILE A 193 -9.03 1.94 -6.87
N VAL A 194 -7.91 1.46 -7.43
CA VAL A 194 -7.92 0.50 -8.54
C VAL A 194 -7.78 -0.95 -8.07
N PHE A 195 -7.36 -1.17 -6.82
CA PHE A 195 -7.27 -2.49 -6.22
C PHE A 195 -7.36 -2.41 -4.68
N ARG A 196 -7.95 -3.45 -4.07
CA ARG A 196 -7.96 -3.67 -2.62
C ARG A 196 -7.69 -5.16 -2.36
N SER A 197 -6.76 -5.46 -1.46
CA SER A 197 -6.52 -6.83 -1.03
C SER A 197 -7.75 -7.42 -0.34
N LYS A 198 -7.93 -8.73 -0.45
CA LYS A 198 -9.00 -9.42 0.28
C LYS A 198 -8.52 -9.74 1.70
N PHE A 199 -9.37 -9.47 2.67
CA PHE A 199 -9.19 -9.95 4.04
C PHE A 199 -9.53 -11.44 4.11
N GLN A 200 -8.74 -12.18 4.87
CA GLN A 200 -8.97 -13.58 5.22
C GLN A 200 -9.35 -13.64 6.69
N VAL A 201 -10.61 -13.31 6.96
CA VAL A 201 -11.19 -13.56 8.29
C VAL A 201 -11.75 -14.97 8.31
N GLY A 202 -11.46 -15.70 9.37
CA GLY A 202 -12.12 -16.98 9.64
C GLY A 202 -13.58 -16.74 9.95
N SER A 203 -14.45 -16.59 8.94
CA SER A 203 -15.81 -17.08 9.13
C SER A 203 -15.66 -18.58 9.31
N ILE A 204 -16.14 -19.13 10.42
CA ILE A 204 -16.40 -20.57 10.48
C ILE A 204 -17.51 -20.85 9.44
N ARG A 205 -17.14 -20.96 8.17
CA ARG A 205 -17.90 -21.80 7.27
C ARG A 205 -17.63 -23.18 7.79
N ALA A 206 -18.60 -23.71 8.54
CA ALA A 206 -18.71 -25.15 8.72
C ALA A 206 -18.31 -25.80 7.40
N TRP A 207 -17.32 -26.68 7.47
CA TRP A 207 -16.90 -27.52 6.36
C TRP A 207 -18.12 -28.32 5.88
N GLY A 208 -18.89 -27.71 5.00
CA GLY A 208 -20.06 -28.27 4.35
C GLY A 208 -19.63 -28.77 3.00
N GLY A 209 -19.37 -30.07 2.91
CA GLY A 209 -19.10 -30.78 1.66
C GLY A 209 -18.30 -32.05 1.96
N ALA A 210 -18.64 -33.23 1.45
CA ALA A 210 -19.73 -33.65 0.59
C ALA A 210 -19.85 -35.16 0.81
N ARG A 211 -21.07 -35.71 0.72
CA ARG A 211 -21.23 -37.16 0.56
C ARG A 211 -20.53 -37.54 -0.74
N ARG A 212 -19.69 -38.58 -0.65
CA ARG A 212 -19.20 -39.30 -1.82
C ARG A 212 -20.35 -40.16 -2.31
N ASP A 213 -20.71 -39.96 -3.57
CA ASP A 213 -21.42 -40.97 -4.37
C ASP A 213 -20.42 -42.08 -4.76
#